data_AF-A0A3D2HTQ1-F1
#
_entry.id   AF-A0A3D2HTQ1-F1
#
_cell.length_a   1.000
_cell.length_b   1.000
_cell.length_c   1.000
_cell.angle_alpha   90.00
_cell.angle_beta   90.00
_cell.angle_gamma   90.00
#
_symmetry.space_group_name_H-M   'P 1'
#
loop_
_entity.id
_entity.type
_entity.pdbx_description
1 polymer ?
#
loop_
_entity_poly.entity_id
_entity_poly.type
_entity_poly.pdbx_seq_one_letter_code
_entity_poly.pdbx_strand_id
1 'polypeptide(L)'
;MKNDLCWPSPPDSRKPILTGRTADMNLKTKLFSLILALSVLLGGCAQTLPAPAETVAQDESLTVSFLDVGQADCALLECGGEFLLIDGGNRDDSQLVVSYLEQQGVQELAAVVCTHAHEDHVGGLPAVLAVYPTKAVYAPTRTYSSKIFDKFVYYTDQQGLEITIPAPGD
;
A
#
# COMPACT_ATOMS: atom_id res chain seq x y z
N MET A 1 -76.39 -62.47 -6.55
CA MET A 1 -77.08 -63.04 -7.73
C MET A 1 -76.13 -62.99 -8.91
N LYS A 2 -75.74 -64.17 -9.40
CA LYS A 2 -75.17 -64.51 -10.73
C LYS A 2 -73.81 -63.88 -11.13
N ASN A 3 -72.87 -64.54 -11.79
CA ASN A 3 -72.59 -65.94 -12.16
C ASN A 3 -71.18 -65.93 -12.78
N ASP A 4 -70.36 -66.91 -12.44
CA ASP A 4 -69.65 -67.83 -13.34
C ASP A 4 -68.98 -67.36 -14.65
N LEU A 5 -67.68 -67.65 -14.71
CA LEU A 5 -66.96 -68.41 -15.77
C LEU A 5 -66.95 -67.88 -17.21
N CYS A 6 -65.74 -67.56 -17.74
CA CYS A 6 -65.20 -68.23 -18.94
C CYS A 6 -63.74 -67.83 -19.25
N TRP A 7 -62.87 -68.85 -19.37
CA TRP A 7 -61.64 -68.91 -20.17
C TRP A 7 -61.98 -69.87 -21.34
N PRO A 8 -61.52 -69.76 -22.62
CA PRO A 8 -60.11 -70.01 -23.02
C PRO A 8 -59.56 -69.44 -24.38
N SER A 9 -58.23 -69.26 -24.55
CA SER A 9 -57.26 -70.01 -25.44
C SER A 9 -56.53 -69.18 -26.55
N PRO A 10 -55.34 -69.63 -27.07
CA PRO A 10 -54.20 -68.86 -27.68
C PRO A 10 -54.21 -68.89 -29.26
N PRO A 11 -53.17 -68.53 -30.10
CA PRO A 11 -51.71 -68.31 -29.91
C PRO A 11 -50.96 -67.20 -30.74
N ASP A 12 -49.66 -67.06 -30.43
CA ASP A 12 -48.43 -66.72 -31.20
C ASP A 12 -48.34 -65.67 -32.36
N SER A 13 -47.13 -65.08 -32.44
CA SER A 13 -46.38 -64.58 -33.61
C SER A 13 -46.42 -63.09 -33.98
N ARG A 14 -45.33 -62.38 -33.64
CA ARG A 14 -44.43 -61.61 -34.56
C ARG A 14 -43.54 -60.60 -33.80
N LYS A 15 -42.22 -60.67 -34.04
CA LYS A 15 -41.24 -59.60 -33.72
C LYS A 15 -41.31 -58.48 -34.77
N PRO A 16 -40.86 -57.25 -34.45
CA PRO A 16 -39.56 -56.84 -34.99
C PRO A 16 -38.67 -56.04 -34.02
N ILE A 17 -37.43 -55.91 -34.46
CA ILE A 17 -36.23 -55.30 -33.86
C ILE A 17 -36.31 -53.77 -33.93
N LEU A 18 -35.90 -53.06 -32.87
CA LEU A 18 -35.35 -51.70 -33.00
C LEU A 18 -34.20 -51.45 -32.02
N THR A 19 -33.15 -50.91 -32.60
CA THR A 19 -31.79 -50.60 -32.15
C THR A 19 -31.67 -49.48 -31.10
N GLY A 20 -30.79 -49.71 -30.12
CA GLY A 20 -29.77 -48.83 -29.52
C GLY A 20 -30.00 -47.32 -29.28
N ARG A 21 -29.57 -46.86 -28.09
CA ARG A 21 -28.88 -45.56 -27.97
C ARG A 21 -27.93 -45.54 -26.76
N THR A 22 -26.65 -45.64 -27.03
CA THR A 22 -25.52 -45.37 -26.14
C THR A 22 -25.39 -43.87 -25.91
N ALA A 23 -25.59 -43.38 -24.68
CA ALA A 23 -25.38 -41.96 -24.39
C ALA A 23 -24.80 -41.66 -23.00
N ASP A 24 -24.10 -42.58 -22.33
CA ASP A 24 -23.62 -42.33 -20.95
C ASP A 24 -22.09 -42.38 -20.76
N MET A 25 -21.31 -42.50 -21.83
CA MET A 25 -19.84 -42.64 -21.75
C MET A 25 -19.05 -41.34 -21.91
N ASN A 26 -19.68 -40.22 -22.32
CA ASN A 26 -18.97 -38.94 -22.54
C ASN A 26 -18.98 -38.01 -21.33
N LEU A 27 -19.88 -38.22 -20.36
CA LEU A 27 -19.99 -37.35 -19.18
C LEU A 27 -18.97 -37.72 -18.09
N LYS A 28 -18.77 -39.02 -17.87
CA LYS A 28 -17.80 -39.54 -16.88
C LYS A 28 -16.36 -39.22 -17.28
N THR A 29 -16.04 -39.30 -18.57
CA THR A 29 -14.72 -38.97 -19.12
C THR A 29 -14.43 -37.47 -19.03
N LYS A 30 -15.44 -36.61 -19.29
CA LYS A 30 -15.31 -35.15 -19.11
C LYS A 30 -15.12 -34.75 -17.64
N LEU A 31 -15.80 -35.44 -16.71
CA LEU A 31 -15.64 -35.20 -15.27
C LEU A 31 -14.23 -35.57 -14.79
N PHE A 32 -13.69 -36.69 -15.28
CA PHE A 32 -12.34 -37.15 -14.92
C PHE A 32 -11.25 -36.19 -15.43
N SER A 33 -11.39 -35.69 -16.67
CA SER A 33 -10.47 -34.69 -17.23
C SER A 33 -10.53 -33.35 -16.49
N LEU A 34 -11.71 -32.94 -16.01
CA LEU A 34 -11.88 -31.70 -15.24
C LEU A 34 -11.23 -31.81 -13.85
N ILE A 35 -11.36 -32.95 -13.18
CA ILE A 35 -10.74 -33.19 -11.86
C ILE A 35 -9.21 -33.27 -12.00
N LEU A 36 -8.70 -33.91 -13.04
CA LEU A 36 -7.26 -33.97 -13.32
C LEU A 36 -6.68 -32.57 -13.60
N ALA A 37 -7.37 -31.75 -14.40
CA ALA A 37 -6.97 -30.37 -14.68
C ALA A 37 -6.99 -29.48 -13.42
N LEU A 38 -7.97 -29.68 -12.53
CA LEU A 38 -8.07 -28.93 -11.27
C LEU A 38 -6.96 -29.31 -10.27
N SER A 39 -6.56 -30.58 -10.25
CA SER A 39 -5.47 -31.06 -9.37
C SER A 39 -4.10 -30.49 -9.76
N VAL A 40 -3.85 -30.23 -11.05
CA VAL A 40 -2.63 -29.60 -11.54
C VAL A 40 -2.58 -28.10 -11.19
N LEU A 41 -3.74 -27.44 -11.09
CA LEU A 41 -3.85 -26.03 -10.67
C LEU A 41 -3.59 -25.82 -9.16
N LEU A 42 -3.75 -26.84 -8.33
CA LEU A 42 -3.55 -26.78 -6.88
C LEU A 42 -2.15 -27.23 -6.41
N GLY A 43 -1.38 -27.91 -7.27
CA GLY A 43 -0.08 -28.49 -6.91
C GLY A 43 1.16 -27.63 -7.21
N GLY A 44 1.00 -26.40 -7.68
CA GLY A 44 2.06 -25.58 -8.29
C GLY A 44 2.69 -24.49 -7.42
N CYS A 45 2.67 -24.59 -6.09
CA CYS A 45 3.33 -23.61 -5.21
C CYS A 45 4.52 -24.22 -4.48
N ALA A 46 5.61 -24.50 -5.19
CA ALA A 46 6.92 -24.55 -4.56
C ALA A 46 7.35 -23.11 -4.30
N GLN A 47 6.86 -22.52 -3.20
CA GLN A 47 7.36 -21.23 -2.72
C GLN A 47 8.78 -21.45 -2.23
N THR A 48 9.75 -20.98 -3.01
CA THR A 48 11.11 -20.75 -2.53
C THR A 48 11.01 -19.75 -1.38
N LEU A 49 11.10 -20.23 -0.15
CA LEU A 49 11.22 -19.36 1.01
C LEU A 49 12.49 -18.53 0.82
N PRO A 50 12.41 -17.19 0.83
CA PRO A 50 13.62 -16.37 0.82
C PRO A 50 14.45 -16.75 2.05
N ALA A 51 15.77 -16.82 1.87
CA ALA A 51 16.69 -17.00 2.98
C ALA A 51 16.44 -15.92 4.05
N PRO A 52 16.73 -16.18 5.35
CA PRO A 52 16.65 -15.14 6.36
C PRO A 52 17.53 -13.99 5.90
N ALA A 53 16.93 -12.82 5.69
CA ALA A 53 17.70 -11.62 5.43
C ALA A 53 18.63 -11.43 6.63
N GLU A 54 19.95 -11.50 6.39
CA GLU A 54 20.91 -11.09 7.41
C GLU A 54 20.55 -9.66 7.78
N THR A 55 20.19 -9.45 9.06
CA THR A 55 19.99 -8.11 9.60
C THR A 55 21.37 -7.46 9.61
N VAL A 56 21.73 -6.83 8.49
CA VAL A 56 22.81 -5.87 8.45
C VAL A 56 22.45 -4.85 9.52
N ALA A 57 23.26 -4.78 10.57
CA ALA A 57 23.13 -3.74 11.57
C ALA A 57 23.07 -2.41 10.80
N GLN A 58 21.91 -1.75 10.85
CA GLN A 58 21.76 -0.40 10.31
C GLN A 58 22.85 0.42 10.98
N ASP A 59 23.73 1.01 10.18
CA ASP A 59 24.75 1.92 10.70
C ASP A 59 24.00 3.04 11.44
N GLU A 60 24.10 3.07 12.77
CA GLU A 60 23.49 4.12 13.62
C GLU A 60 24.27 5.44 13.51
N SER A 61 24.98 5.65 12.40
CA SER A 61 25.68 6.89 12.12
C SER A 61 24.66 7.98 11.79
N LEU A 62 24.80 9.13 12.44
CA LEU A 62 24.04 10.31 12.11
C LEU A 62 24.64 10.96 10.87
N THR A 63 23.85 11.01 9.80
CA THR A 63 24.17 11.79 8.60
C THR A 63 23.38 13.09 8.62
N VAL A 64 24.05 14.20 8.29
CA VAL A 64 23.42 15.52 8.17
C VAL A 64 23.75 16.09 6.80
N SER A 65 22.72 16.31 5.99
CA SER A 65 22.82 16.83 4.63
C SER A 65 22.22 18.24 4.57
N PHE A 66 23.06 19.23 4.27
CA PHE A 66 22.61 20.61 4.02
C PHE A 66 22.30 20.77 2.53
N LEU A 67 21.08 21.21 2.21
CA LEU A 67 20.64 21.43 0.84
C LEU A 67 21.02 22.85 0.41
N ASP A 68 21.52 22.99 -0.81
CA ASP A 68 21.82 24.30 -1.39
C ASP A 68 20.51 24.97 -1.86
N VAL A 69 19.97 25.80 -0.97
CA VAL A 69 18.75 26.62 -1.18
C VAL A 69 19.10 28.12 -1.17
N GLY A 70 20.35 28.47 -1.45
CA GLY A 70 20.83 29.85 -1.49
C GLY A 70 21.12 30.45 -0.11
N GLN A 71 20.42 31.53 0.25
CA GLN A 71 20.59 32.23 1.55
C GLN A 71 19.66 31.71 2.65
N ALA A 72 18.84 30.72 2.31
CA ALA A 72 17.89 30.08 3.19
C ALA A 72 18.51 28.85 3.88
N ASP A 73 17.76 28.23 4.79
CA ASP A 73 18.18 27.01 5.50
C ASP A 73 17.34 25.80 5.09
N CYS A 74 17.99 24.66 4.91
CA CYS A 74 17.35 23.35 4.79
C CYS A 74 18.36 22.24 5.06
N ALA A 75 18.07 21.38 6.05
CA ALA A 75 18.91 20.25 6.40
C ALA A 75 18.09 18.98 6.63
N LEU A 76 18.52 17.88 6.04
CA LEU A 76 18.00 16.53 6.31
C LEU A 76 18.94 15.80 7.25
N LEU A 77 18.41 15.28 8.35
CA LEU A 77 19.09 14.38 9.26
C LEU A 77 18.58 12.96 9.01
N GLU A 78 19.50 12.02 8.93
CA GLU A 78 19.21 10.59 8.82
C GLU A 78 19.99 9.83 9.91
N CYS A 79 19.31 8.97 10.65
CA CYS A 79 19.94 8.08 11.63
C CYS A 79 19.12 6.80 11.76
N GLY A 80 19.75 5.64 11.56
CA GLY A 80 19.08 4.34 11.72
C GLY A 80 17.84 4.16 10.83
N GLY A 81 17.80 4.83 9.67
CA GLY A 81 16.67 4.82 8.73
C GLY A 81 15.51 5.75 9.11
N GLU A 82 15.63 6.55 10.17
CA GLU A 82 14.69 7.63 10.48
C GLU A 82 15.18 8.96 9.93
N PHE A 83 14.24 9.79 9.45
CA PHE A 83 14.53 11.07 8.80
C PHE A 83 13.90 12.24 9.56
N LEU A 84 14.65 13.31 9.73
CA LEU A 84 14.18 14.57 10.29
C LEU A 84 14.57 15.72 9.36
N LEU A 85 13.61 16.59 9.04
CA LEU A 85 13.86 17.78 8.24
C LEU A 85 13.88 19.04 9.11
N ILE A 86 14.94 19.85 8.98
CA ILE A 86 15.05 21.18 9.58
C ILE A 86 14.96 22.20 8.46
N ASP A 87 13.94 23.06 8.51
CA ASP A 87 13.59 24.07 7.52
C ASP A 87 13.43 23.52 6.08
N GLY A 88 12.85 24.34 5.21
CA GLY A 88 12.44 23.95 3.85
C GLY A 88 12.92 24.89 2.77
N GLY A 89 13.87 25.77 3.06
CA GLY A 89 14.32 26.78 2.11
C GLY A 89 13.26 27.83 1.79
N ASN A 90 13.44 28.51 0.66
CA ASN A 90 12.44 29.44 0.13
C ASN A 90 11.26 28.68 -0.46
N ARG A 91 10.17 29.39 -0.74
CA ARG A 91 9.00 28.83 -1.41
C ARG A 91 9.35 28.17 -2.75
N ASP A 92 10.24 28.78 -3.53
CA ASP A 92 10.62 28.30 -4.86
C ASP A 92 11.50 27.03 -4.80
N ASP A 93 12.06 26.70 -3.63
CA ASP A 93 12.87 25.51 -3.41
C ASP A 93 12.04 24.26 -3.12
N SER A 94 10.71 24.39 -2.99
CA SER A 94 9.80 23.28 -2.63
C SER A 94 10.03 22.01 -3.46
N GLN A 95 10.20 22.15 -4.78
CA GLN A 95 10.41 21.01 -5.67
C GLN A 95 11.79 20.37 -5.45
N LEU A 96 12.82 21.18 -5.22
CA LEU A 96 14.17 20.70 -4.94
C LEU A 96 14.17 19.88 -3.65
N VAL A 97 13.57 20.40 -2.58
CA VAL A 97 13.50 19.71 -1.28
C VAL A 97 12.74 18.38 -1.41
N VAL A 98 11.54 18.40 -1.99
CA VAL A 98 10.73 17.17 -2.16
C VAL A 98 11.47 16.12 -2.99
N SER A 99 12.09 16.52 -4.10
CA SER A 99 12.86 15.60 -4.96
C SER A 99 14.12 15.08 -4.27
N TYR A 100 14.78 15.87 -3.43
CA TYR A 100 15.92 15.40 -2.66
C TYR A 100 15.51 14.35 -1.63
N LEU A 101 14.42 14.58 -0.88
CA LEU A 101 13.87 13.59 0.06
C LEU A 101 13.50 12.29 -0.65
N GLU A 102 12.92 12.37 -1.85
CA GLU A 102 12.60 11.19 -2.67
C GLU A 102 13.87 10.41 -3.05
N GLN A 103 14.94 11.12 -3.44
CA GLN A 103 16.24 10.51 -3.77
C GLN A 103 16.92 9.85 -2.56
N GLN A 104 16.71 10.38 -1.34
CA GLN A 104 17.18 9.75 -0.11
C GLN A 104 16.28 8.58 0.34
N GLY A 105 15.19 8.29 -0.38
CA GLY A 105 14.30 7.18 -0.07
C GLY A 105 13.38 7.44 1.12
N VAL A 106 13.16 8.71 1.49
CA VAL A 106 12.27 9.09 2.58
C VAL A 106 10.85 8.60 2.30
N GLN A 107 10.26 7.87 3.25
CA GLN A 107 8.87 7.41 3.20
C GLN A 107 8.00 8.09 4.25
N GLU A 108 8.61 8.50 5.36
CA GLU A 108 7.99 9.17 6.51
C GLU A 108 9.06 10.02 7.20
N LEU A 109 8.65 11.15 7.75
CA LEU A 109 9.50 12.01 8.57
C LEU A 109 9.19 11.78 10.05
N ALA A 110 10.21 11.46 10.84
CA ALA A 110 10.10 11.41 12.29
C ALA A 110 9.75 12.80 12.84
N ALA A 111 10.32 13.86 12.27
CA ALA A 111 9.90 15.21 12.56
C ALA A 111 10.18 16.19 11.41
N VAL A 112 9.40 17.27 11.41
CA VAL A 112 9.70 18.52 10.68
C VAL A 112 9.89 19.64 11.69
N VAL A 113 11.00 20.36 11.61
CA VAL A 113 11.32 21.49 12.49
C VAL A 113 11.38 22.75 11.64
N CYS A 114 10.56 23.74 11.97
CA CYS A 114 10.62 25.10 11.45
C CYS A 114 11.32 25.99 12.48
N THR A 115 12.53 26.45 12.20
CA THR A 115 13.33 27.25 13.15
C THR A 115 12.79 28.68 13.28
N HIS A 116 12.29 29.24 12.17
CA HIS A 116 11.68 30.56 12.13
C HIS A 116 10.52 30.62 11.12
N ALA A 117 9.50 31.42 11.44
CA ALA A 117 8.27 31.51 10.64
C ALA A 117 8.42 32.31 9.33
N HIS A 118 9.62 32.80 9.01
CA HIS A 118 9.90 33.56 7.79
C HIS A 118 9.85 32.66 6.54
N GLU A 119 9.55 33.26 5.40
CA GLU A 119 9.33 32.54 4.13
C GLU A 119 10.57 31.85 3.58
N ASP A 120 11.76 32.37 3.90
CA ASP A 120 13.07 31.81 3.60
C ASP A 120 13.46 30.62 4.48
N HIS A 121 12.57 30.18 5.38
CA HIS A 121 12.77 28.96 6.19
C HIS A 121 11.58 28.01 6.07
N VAL A 122 10.36 28.52 6.21
CA VAL A 122 9.13 27.71 6.11
C VAL A 122 8.75 27.39 4.66
N GLY A 123 9.42 27.97 3.68
CA GLY A 123 9.00 28.04 2.28
C GLY A 123 8.60 26.71 1.65
N GLY A 124 9.47 25.71 1.74
CA GLY A 124 9.23 24.36 1.19
C GLY A 124 8.46 23.41 2.11
N LEU A 125 8.33 23.74 3.41
CA LEU A 125 7.73 22.83 4.39
C LEU A 125 6.26 22.46 4.10
N PRO A 126 5.39 23.36 3.59
CA PRO A 126 4.05 22.98 3.17
C PRO A 126 4.02 21.89 2.10
N ALA A 127 4.97 21.90 1.15
CA ALA A 127 5.04 20.89 0.10
C ALA A 127 5.52 19.55 0.67
N VAL A 128 6.48 19.58 1.58
CA VAL A 128 6.97 18.40 2.30
C VAL A 128 5.82 17.74 3.09
N LEU A 129 5.09 18.50 3.91
CA LEU A 129 3.95 18.01 4.68
C LEU A 129 2.76 17.57 3.82
N ALA A 130 2.67 18.01 2.56
CA ALA A 130 1.64 17.53 1.64
C ALA A 130 1.98 16.15 1.04
N VAL A 131 3.27 15.77 1.01
CA VAL A 131 3.76 14.56 0.35
C VAL A 131 4.11 13.46 1.35
N TYR A 132 4.82 13.81 2.43
CA TYR A 132 5.38 12.86 3.37
C TYR A 132 4.55 12.80 4.67
N PRO A 133 4.07 11.61 5.07
CA PRO A 133 3.61 11.38 6.43
C PRO A 133 4.67 11.84 7.43
N THR A 134 4.24 12.50 8.50
CA THR A 134 5.12 13.09 9.51
C THR A 134 4.62 12.73 10.90
N LYS A 135 5.51 12.37 11.82
CA LYS A 135 5.11 12.01 13.20
C LYS A 135 5.01 13.21 14.13
N ALA A 136 5.84 14.23 13.95
CA ALA A 136 5.87 15.43 14.79
C ALA A 136 6.25 16.68 14.01
N VAL A 137 5.69 17.83 14.40
CA VAL A 137 6.03 19.14 13.82
C VAL A 137 6.35 20.12 14.93
N TYR A 138 7.48 20.84 14.79
CA TYR A 138 7.94 21.84 15.73
C TYR A 138 8.06 23.20 15.05
N ALA A 139 7.65 24.27 15.75
CA ALA A 139 7.84 25.64 15.30
C ALA A 139 7.81 26.62 16.49
N PRO A 140 8.36 27.84 16.37
CA PRO A 140 8.33 28.82 17.46
C PRO A 140 6.93 29.40 17.75
N THR A 141 5.97 29.19 16.85
CA THR A 141 4.60 29.74 16.94
C THR A 141 3.64 28.90 16.11
N ARG A 142 2.33 29.03 16.37
CA ARG A 142 1.25 28.53 15.49
C ARG A 142 0.68 29.61 14.58
N THR A 143 0.99 30.88 14.83
CA THR A 143 0.45 32.01 14.06
C THR A 143 1.56 32.92 13.58
N TYR A 144 1.52 33.29 12.30
CA TYR A 144 2.42 34.26 11.70
C TYR A 144 1.72 34.94 10.53
N SER A 145 1.99 36.22 10.27
CA SER A 145 1.33 36.97 9.19
C SER A 145 1.93 36.65 7.82
N SER A 146 1.81 35.40 7.38
CA SER A 146 2.34 34.92 6.11
C SER A 146 1.48 33.80 5.53
N LYS A 147 1.14 33.92 4.25
CA LYS A 147 0.37 32.89 3.53
C LYS A 147 1.10 31.55 3.46
N ILE A 148 2.43 31.56 3.43
CA ILE A 148 3.20 30.31 3.37
C ILE A 148 3.19 29.62 4.74
N PHE A 149 3.25 30.39 5.82
CA PHE A 149 3.14 29.88 7.17
C PHE A 149 1.73 29.34 7.45
N ASP A 150 0.69 30.03 6.98
CA ASP A 150 -0.70 29.53 7.06
C ASP A 150 -0.85 28.17 6.36
N LYS A 151 -0.16 27.96 5.24
CA LYS A 151 -0.14 26.67 4.55
C LYS A 151 0.62 25.59 5.33
N PHE A 152 1.71 25.96 6.00
CA PHE A 152 2.46 25.04 6.87
C PHE A 152 1.58 24.54 8.02
N VAL A 153 0.86 25.45 8.69
CA VAL A 153 -0.14 25.10 9.72
C VAL A 153 -1.24 24.23 9.12
N TYR A 154 -1.80 24.62 7.97
CA TYR A 154 -2.85 23.86 7.29
C TYR A 154 -2.45 22.41 7.01
N TYR A 155 -1.29 22.16 6.41
CA TYR A 155 -0.86 20.79 6.11
C TYR A 155 -0.46 19.99 7.34
N THR A 156 0.02 20.66 8.39
CA THR A 156 0.19 20.02 9.71
C THR A 156 -1.16 19.53 10.24
N ASP A 157 -2.17 20.40 10.25
CA ASP A 157 -3.53 20.06 10.69
C ASP A 157 -4.18 18.98 9.80
N GLN A 158 -3.92 18.96 8.49
CA GLN A 158 -4.42 17.92 7.58
C GLN A 158 -3.87 16.52 7.91
N GLN A 159 -2.67 16.43 8.49
CA GLN A 159 -2.13 15.18 9.01
C GLN A 159 -2.66 14.83 10.41
N GLY A 160 -3.50 15.68 11.01
CA GLY A 160 -4.00 15.50 12.37
C GLY A 160 -2.93 15.74 13.45
N LEU A 161 -1.88 16.49 13.11
CA LEU A 161 -0.80 16.84 14.02
C LEU A 161 -1.04 18.23 14.61
N GLU A 162 -0.50 18.46 15.80
CA GLU A 162 -0.39 19.79 16.39
C GLU A 162 1.05 20.29 16.30
N ILE A 163 1.23 21.59 16.10
CA ILE A 163 2.56 22.21 16.17
C ILE A 163 2.99 22.26 17.63
N THR A 164 4.11 21.62 17.95
CA THR A 164 4.74 21.70 19.26
C THR A 164 5.64 22.95 19.32
N ILE A 165 5.39 23.81 20.30
CA ILE A 165 6.23 24.98 20.59
C ILE A 165 7.20 24.58 21.71
N PRO A 166 8.49 24.33 21.42
CA PRO A 166 9.43 23.86 22.42
C PRO A 166 9.76 24.96 23.45
N ALA A 167 9.95 24.55 24.70
CA ALA A 167 10.42 25.37 25.80
C ALA A 167 11.91 25.06 26.11
N PRO A 168 12.65 26.00 26.72
CA PRO A 168 14.02 25.73 27.15
C PRO A 168 14.09 24.54 28.11
N GLY A 169 14.86 23.51 27.74
CA GLY A 169 15.04 22.30 28.54
C GLY A 169 14.18 21.11 28.12
N ASP A 170 13.33 21.26 27.09
CA ASP A 170 12.73 20.14 26.36
C ASP A 170 13.78 19.30 25.61
#